data_AF-X0YZ49-F1
#
_entry.id   AF-X0YZ49-F1
#
_cell.length_a   1.000
_cell.length_b   1.000
_cell.length_c   1.000
_cell.angle_alpha   90.00
_cell.angle_beta   90.00
_cell.angle_gamma   90.00
#
_symmetry.space_group_name_H-M   'P 1'
#
loop_
_entity.id
_entity.type
_entity.pdbx_description
1 polymer ?
#
loop_
_entity_poly.entity_id
_entity_poly.type
_entity_poly.pdbx_seq_one_letter_code
_entity_poly.pdbx_strand_id
1 'polypeptide(L)'
;MLGVKWDKRIETPDKGFMQGLDVALYETRLGEYYGELQGHLINERLDDRRNSTRQLNISINRSFHGEASDTLNFNVNRQRRDYYISATGDLESRKEKLQKISNLLNYNLLSWGALRIQSDVSSGSV
;
A
#
# COMPACT_ATOMS: atom_id res chain seq x y z
N MET A 1 -7.65 -14.48 -1.31
CA MET A 1 -8.94 -14.66 -1.99
C MET A 1 -8.72 -15.20 -3.39
N LEU A 2 -9.54 -16.15 -3.85
CA LEU A 2 -9.47 -16.69 -5.20
C LEU A 2 -10.89 -16.84 -5.72
N GLY A 3 -11.18 -16.40 -6.94
CA GLY A 3 -12.55 -16.50 -7.44
C GLY A 3 -12.76 -15.98 -8.85
N VAL A 4 -13.98 -16.17 -9.31
CA VAL A 4 -14.45 -15.67 -10.60
C VAL A 4 -15.12 -14.32 -10.36
N LYS A 5 -14.77 -13.31 -11.15
CA LYS A 5 -15.34 -11.97 -11.11
C LYS A 5 -16.15 -11.73 -12.37
N TRP A 6 -17.42 -11.38 -12.22
CA TRP A 6 -18.31 -11.01 -13.31
C TRP A 6 -18.67 -9.55 -13.12
N ASP A 7 -18.38 -8.76 -14.13
CA ASP A 7 -18.67 -7.34 -14.18
C ASP A 7 -19.48 -7.06 -15.45
N LYS A 8 -20.28 -5.99 -15.43
CA LYS A 8 -21.04 -5.54 -16.60
C LYS A 8 -20.99 -4.03 -16.62
N ARG A 9 -20.49 -3.45 -17.70
CA ARG A 9 -20.57 -2.01 -17.93
C ARG A 9 -21.30 -1.76 -19.23
N ILE A 10 -22.42 -1.02 -19.15
CA ILE A 10 -23.37 -0.82 -20.25
C ILE A 10 -23.92 -2.18 -20.73
N GLU A 11 -23.48 -2.70 -21.88
CA GLU A 11 -23.95 -3.95 -22.49
C GLU A 11 -22.86 -5.01 -22.64
N THR A 12 -21.58 -4.68 -22.43
CA THR A 12 -20.48 -5.65 -22.54
C THR A 12 -20.30 -6.39 -21.22
N PRO A 13 -20.63 -7.70 -21.15
CA PRO A 13 -20.28 -8.51 -19.99
C PRO A 13 -18.77 -8.77 -20.00
N ASP A 14 -18.12 -8.51 -18.87
CA ASP A 14 -16.68 -8.72 -18.72
C ASP A 14 -16.48 -9.69 -17.55
N LYS A 15 -16.03 -10.90 -17.87
CA LYS A 15 -15.91 -11.98 -16.90
C LYS A 15 -14.44 -12.38 -16.81
N GLY A 16 -14.06 -12.95 -15.68
CA GLY A 16 -12.79 -13.62 -15.59
C GLY A 16 -12.40 -13.94 -14.18
N PHE A 17 -11.10 -13.92 -13.94
CA PHE A 17 -10.52 -14.47 -12.73
C PHE A 17 -9.89 -13.38 -11.87
N MET A 18 -10.07 -13.52 -10.57
CA MET A 18 -9.48 -12.67 -9.56
C MET A 18 -8.72 -13.53 -8.55
N GLN A 19 -7.51 -13.08 -8.23
CA GLN A 19 -6.71 -13.61 -7.14
C GLN A 19 -6.20 -12.47 -6.27
N GLY A 20 -6.22 -12.70 -4.97
CA GLY A 20 -5.77 -11.77 -3.96
C GLY A 20 -4.99 -12.48 -2.86
N LEU A 21 -3.97 -11.81 -2.35
CA LEU A 21 -3.17 -12.26 -1.22
C LEU A 21 -2.99 -11.08 -0.27
N ASP A 22 -3.32 -11.32 0.98
CA ASP A 22 -3.12 -10.39 2.10
C ASP A 22 -2.17 -11.05 3.08
N VAL A 23 -1.11 -10.34 3.44
CA VAL A 23 -0.12 -10.77 4.42
C VAL A 23 0.03 -9.66 5.43
N ALA A 24 -0.11 -9.99 6.71
CA ALA A 24 0.12 -9.04 7.79
C ALA A 24 0.90 -9.73 8.90
N LEU A 25 2.02 -9.10 9.28
CA LEU A 25 2.85 -9.46 10.41
C LEU A 25 2.86 -8.26 11.35
N TYR A 26 2.46 -8.49 12.59
CA TYR A 26 2.40 -7.47 13.63
C TYR A 26 3.36 -7.83 14.75
N GLU A 27 3.82 -6.81 15.48
CA GLU A 27 4.58 -6.95 16.73
C GLU A 27 5.81 -7.88 16.61
N THR A 28 6.44 -7.92 15.43
CA THR A 28 7.61 -8.79 15.23
C THR A 28 8.82 -8.15 15.89
N ARG A 29 9.29 -8.73 16.99
CA ARG A 29 10.40 -8.20 17.77
C ARG A 29 11.74 -8.72 17.26
N LEU A 30 12.66 -7.80 16.96
CA LEU A 30 14.06 -8.09 16.64
C LEU A 30 14.97 -7.26 17.56
N GLY A 31 15.31 -7.81 18.72
CA GLY A 31 16.03 -7.09 19.77
C GLY A 31 15.18 -5.97 20.38
N GLU A 32 15.63 -4.73 20.22
CA GLU A 32 14.92 -3.51 20.67
C GLU A 32 13.98 -2.93 19.62
N TYR A 33 13.95 -3.52 18.42
CA TYR A 33 13.09 -3.07 17.32
C TYR A 33 11.79 -3.86 17.30
N TYR A 34 10.71 -3.17 16.99
CA TYR A 34 9.40 -3.72 16.69
C TYR A 34 9.08 -3.46 15.23
N GLY A 35 8.78 -4.51 14.49
CA GLY A 35 8.47 -4.45 13.08
C GLY A 35 7.02 -4.80 12.79
N GLU A 36 6.44 -4.08 11.85
CA GLU A 36 5.19 -4.46 11.19
C GLU A 36 5.43 -4.56 9.69
N LEU A 37 4.80 -5.55 9.06
CA LEU A 37 4.83 -5.73 7.62
C LEU A 37 3.42 -6.03 7.14
N GLN A 38 2.95 -5.26 6.18
CA GLN A 38 1.65 -5.48 5.54
C GLN A 38 1.84 -5.51 4.03
N GLY A 39 1.41 -6.60 3.41
CA GLY A 39 1.43 -6.82 1.98
C GLY A 39 0.02 -7.07 1.46
N HIS A 40 -0.36 -6.36 0.41
CA HIS A 40 -1.63 -6.53 -0.27
C HIS A 40 -1.39 -6.68 -1.77
N LEU A 41 -1.84 -7.79 -2.32
CA LEU A 41 -1.74 -8.09 -3.74
C LEU A 41 -3.11 -8.46 -4.25
N ILE A 42 -3.60 -7.78 -5.27
CA ILE A 42 -4.78 -8.17 -6.04
C ILE A 42 -4.41 -8.17 -7.51
N ASN A 43 -4.80 -9.23 -8.22
CA ASN A 43 -4.75 -9.29 -9.66
C ASN A 43 -6.11 -9.75 -10.19
N GLU A 44 -6.62 -9.03 -11.17
CA GLU A 44 -7.85 -9.32 -11.88
C GLU A 44 -7.50 -9.44 -13.36
N ARG A 45 -7.88 -10.57 -13.96
CA ARG A 45 -7.79 -10.80 -15.39
C ARG A 45 -9.19 -11.14 -15.86
N LEU A 46 -9.87 -10.12 -16.36
CA LEU A 46 -11.12 -10.28 -17.07
C LEU A 46 -10.82 -10.48 -18.57
N ASP A 47 -11.85 -10.76 -19.35
CA ASP A 47 -11.76 -11.04 -20.77
C ASP A 47 -11.12 -9.85 -21.51
N ASP A 48 -11.59 -8.63 -21.22
CA ASP A 48 -11.07 -7.41 -21.85
C ASP A 48 -10.05 -6.68 -20.99
N ARG A 49 -10.26 -6.68 -19.66
CA ARG A 49 -9.51 -5.83 -18.72
C ARG A 49 -8.54 -6.60 -17.87
N ARG A 50 -7.45 -5.93 -17.51
CA ARG A 50 -6.49 -6.42 -16.53
C ARG A 50 -6.27 -5.37 -15.44
N ASN A 51 -6.50 -5.73 -14.20
CA ASN A 51 -6.26 -4.84 -13.07
C ASN A 51 -5.27 -5.48 -12.12
N SER A 52 -4.41 -4.66 -11.52
CA SER A 52 -3.61 -5.14 -10.39
C SER A 52 -3.38 -4.04 -9.38
N THR A 53 -3.29 -4.45 -8.12
CA THR A 53 -2.85 -3.61 -7.01
C THR A 53 -1.77 -4.39 -6.27
N ARG A 54 -0.65 -3.73 -6.01
CA ARG A 54 0.44 -4.26 -5.21
C ARG A 54 0.83 -3.19 -4.21
N GLN A 55 0.63 -3.46 -2.95
CA GLN A 55 0.97 -2.58 -1.86
C GLN A 55 1.85 -3.34 -0.88
N LEU A 56 2.90 -2.68 -0.44
CA LEU A 56 3.76 -3.15 0.63
C LEU A 56 3.99 -1.97 1.59
N ASN A 57 3.72 -2.21 2.86
CA ASN A 57 4.02 -1.31 3.96
C ASN A 57 4.94 -2.05 4.93
N ILE A 58 6.02 -1.38 5.31
CA ILE A 58 6.96 -1.85 6.31
C ILE A 58 7.10 -0.73 7.33
N SER A 59 6.90 -1.04 8.60
CA SER A 59 7.14 -0.14 9.71
C SER A 59 8.18 -0.76 10.63
N ILE A 60 9.17 0.03 11.02
CA ILE A 60 10.16 -0.34 12.02
C ILE A 60 10.13 0.74 13.09
N ASN A 61 9.84 0.33 14.32
CA ASN A 61 9.81 1.17 15.50
C ASN A 61 10.93 0.76 16.46
N ARG A 62 11.51 1.74 17.15
CA ARG A 62 12.38 1.53 18.30
C ARG A 62 12.01 2.52 19.39
N SER A 63 11.90 2.04 20.62
CA SER A 63 11.83 2.88 21.81
C SER A 63 13.21 2.95 22.46
N PHE A 64 13.62 4.15 22.85
CA PHE A 64 14.87 4.42 23.57
C PHE A 64 14.60 4.64 25.06
N HIS A 65 15.68 4.81 25.84
CA HIS A 65 15.57 5.28 27.21
C HIS A 65 14.91 6.66 27.28
N GLY A 66 14.03 6.88 28.27
CA GLY A 66 13.37 8.17 28.50
C GLY A 66 12.18 8.46 27.58
N GLU A 67 11.39 7.45 27.23
CA GLU A 67 10.15 7.55 26.43
C GLU A 67 10.33 8.11 25.00
N ALA A 68 11.58 8.28 24.55
CA ALA A 68 11.87 8.64 23.17
C ALA A 68 11.60 7.46 22.23
N SER A 69 11.14 7.74 21.01
CA SER A 69 10.87 6.70 20.00
C SER A 69 11.25 7.15 18.61
N ASP A 70 11.73 6.22 17.79
CA ASP A 70 11.94 6.40 16.36
C ASP A 70 11.04 5.42 15.58
N THR A 71 10.37 5.91 14.55
CA THR A 71 9.57 5.09 13.64
C THR A 71 9.94 5.39 12.19
N LEU A 72 10.44 4.39 11.48
CA LEU A 72 10.68 4.44 10.04
C LEU A 72 9.59 3.66 9.32
N ASN A 73 8.85 4.32 8.44
CA ASN A 73 7.88 3.68 7.56
C ASN A 73 8.35 3.74 6.11
N PHE A 74 8.24 2.61 5.43
CA PHE A 74 8.38 2.50 4.00
C PHE A 74 7.07 2.01 3.40
N ASN A 75 6.58 2.72 2.40
CA ASN A 75 5.40 2.34 1.65
C ASN A 75 5.70 2.35 0.16
N VAL A 76 5.27 1.29 -0.52
CA VAL A 76 5.21 1.26 -1.98
C VAL A 76 3.83 0.79 -2.39
N ASN A 77 3.23 1.51 -3.33
CA ASN A 77 1.99 1.14 -3.98
C ASN A 77 2.20 1.16 -5.50
N ARG A 78 1.70 0.14 -6.17
CA ARG A 78 1.66 0.05 -7.63
C ARG A 78 0.29 -0.44 -8.05
N GLN A 79 -0.36 0.33 -8.90
CA GLN A 79 -1.69 0.05 -9.39
C GLN A 79 -1.72 0.12 -10.91
N ARG A 80 -2.41 -0.85 -11.52
CA ARG A 80 -2.84 -0.78 -12.91
C ARG A 80 -4.35 -0.91 -12.95
N ARG A 81 -4.99 -0.04 -13.73
CA ARG A 81 -6.42 -0.10 -14.02
C ARG A 81 -6.65 0.09 -15.51
N ASP A 82 -7.49 -0.77 -16.06
CA ASP A 82 -8.02 -0.60 -17.42
C ASP A 82 -9.45 -0.06 -17.32
N TYR A 83 -9.71 1.04 -18.01
CA TYR A 83 -10.99 1.74 -18.00
C TYR A 83 -11.61 1.72 -19.39
N TYR A 84 -12.91 1.46 -19.47
CA TYR A 84 -13.68 1.74 -20.68
C TYR A 84 -13.82 3.25 -20.86
N ILE A 85 -13.40 3.76 -22.02
CA ILE A 85 -13.46 5.18 -22.39
C ILE A 85 -14.50 5.48 -23.49
N SER A 86 -15.05 4.45 -24.13
CA SER A 86 -16.09 4.60 -25.16
C SER A 86 -17.19 3.55 -25.02
N ALA A 87 -18.33 3.82 -25.67
CA ALA A 87 -19.45 2.88 -25.75
C ALA A 87 -19.15 1.66 -26.64
N THR A 88 -18.16 1.77 -27.53
CA THR A 88 -17.68 0.69 -28.42
C THR A 88 -16.71 -0.26 -27.74
N GLY A 89 -16.31 0.02 -26.49
CA GLY A 89 -15.43 -0.85 -25.70
C GLY A 89 -13.95 -0.47 -25.74
N ASP A 90 -13.60 0.74 -26.18
CA ASP A 90 -12.20 1.18 -26.15
C ASP A 90 -11.68 1.27 -24.72
N LEU A 91 -10.44 0.84 -24.53
CA LEU A 91 -9.80 0.77 -23.22
C LEU A 91 -8.65 1.76 -23.10
N GLU A 92 -8.58 2.41 -21.94
CA GLU A 92 -7.43 3.18 -21.50
C GLU A 92 -6.78 2.53 -20.27
N SER A 93 -5.46 2.31 -20.33
CA SER A 93 -4.68 1.79 -19.21
C SER A 93 -4.03 2.92 -18.42
N ARG A 94 -4.30 2.99 -17.12
CA ARG A 94 -3.60 3.88 -16.18
C ARG A 94 -2.69 3.08 -15.25
N LYS A 95 -1.44 3.54 -15.05
CA LYS A 95 -0.43 2.83 -14.25
C LYS A 95 0.18 3.76 -13.21
N GLU A 96 -0.33 3.68 -12.00
CA GLU A 96 0.15 4.50 -10.90
C GLU A 96 1.23 3.77 -10.10
N LYS A 97 2.26 4.52 -9.71
CA LYS A 97 3.28 4.08 -8.78
C LYS A 97 3.49 5.17 -7.75
N LEU A 98 3.46 4.80 -6.47
CA LEU A 98 3.79 5.67 -5.35
C LEU A 98 4.82 4.97 -4.48
N GLN A 99 5.84 5.71 -4.07
CA GLN A 99 6.83 5.30 -3.10
C GLN A 99 6.93 6.39 -2.05
N LYS A 100 6.94 6.01 -0.78
CA LYS A 100 7.04 6.92 0.35
C LYS A 100 7.95 6.32 1.41
N ILE A 101 8.91 7.12 1.87
CA ILE A 101 9.68 6.88 3.08
C ILE A 101 9.31 7.98 4.05
N SER A 102 8.99 7.62 5.29
CA SER A 102 8.75 8.59 6.35
C SER A 102 9.48 8.18 7.61
N ASN A 103 10.05 9.14 8.31
CA ASN A 103 10.66 8.94 9.61
C ASN A 103 9.96 9.85 10.63
N LEU A 104 9.69 9.31 11.81
CA LEU A 104 9.04 9.99 12.92
C LEU A 104 9.86 9.79 14.19
N LEU A 105 10.45 10.88 14.67
CA LEU A 105 11.19 10.92 15.92
C LEU A 105 10.34 11.62 16.98
N ASN A 106 10.18 10.99 18.14
CA ASN A 106 9.54 11.58 19.30
C ASN A 106 10.54 11.61 20.46
N TYR A 107 10.64 12.76 21.12
CA TYR A 107 11.47 12.97 22.29
C TYR A 107 10.65 13.65 23.39
N ASN A 108 10.69 13.09 24.60
CA ASN A 108 10.22 13.80 25.78
C ASN A 108 11.37 14.65 26.31
N LEU A 109 11.26 15.97 26.10
CA LEU A 109 12.29 16.92 26.52
C LEU A 109 12.18 17.21 28.01
N LEU A 110 10.95 17.32 28.52
CA LEU A 110 10.60 17.64 29.91
C LEU A 110 9.33 16.87 30.29
N SER A 111 9.01 16.80 31.59
CA SER A 111 7.78 16.16 32.09
C SER A 111 6.48 16.76 31.53
N TRP A 112 6.54 17.95 30.92
CA TRP A 112 5.41 18.68 30.35
C TRP A 112 5.60 19.02 28.86
N GLY A 113 6.69 18.60 28.22
CA GLY A 113 7.04 19.03 26.87
C GLY A 113 7.64 17.91 26.02
N ALA A 114 7.02 17.67 24.86
CA ALA A 114 7.47 16.69 23.87
C ALA A 114 7.81 17.37 22.54
N LEU A 115 8.84 16.85 21.87
CA LEU A 115 9.25 17.25 20.53
C LEU A 115 8.97 16.09 19.57
N ARG A 116 8.25 16.40 18.49
CA ARG A 116 7.95 15.48 17.40
C ARG A 116 8.54 16.02 16.10
N ILE A 117 9.43 15.25 15.49
CA ILE A 117 10.05 15.58 14.20
C ILE A 117 9.58 14.54 13.19
N GLN A 118 8.96 15.00 12.11
CA GLN A 118 8.52 14.13 11.01
C GLN A 118 9.19 14.55 9.71
N SER A 119 9.79 13.58 9.04
CA SER A 119 10.44 13.73 7.74
C SER A 119 9.76 12.80 6.75
N ASP A 120 9.36 13.31 5.60
CA ASP A 120 8.70 12.54 4.55
C ASP A 120 9.38 12.77 3.21
N VAL A 121 9.63 11.70 2.47
CA VAL A 121 10.07 11.74 1.07
C VAL A 121 9.15 10.84 0.27
N SER A 122 8.53 11.38 -0.77
CA SER A 122 7.66 10.61 -1.66
C SER A 122 7.98 10.88 -3.12
N SER A 123 7.85 9.84 -3.94
CA SER A 123 7.91 9.94 -5.40
C SER A 123 6.77 9.14 -6.01
N GLY A 124 6.26 9.60 -7.14
CA GLY A 124 5.20 8.89 -7.83
C GLY A 124 5.09 9.27 -9.29
N SER A 125 4.41 8.41 -10.04
CA SER A 125 4.11 8.59 -11.46
C SER A 125 2.72 8.04 -11.75
N VAL A 126 2.09 8.56 -12.80
CA VAL A 126 0.79 8.13 -13.33
C VAL A 126 0.94 7.61 -14.75
#